data_AF-A0A9E1T4P3-F1
#
_entry.id   AF-A0A9E1T4P3-F1
#
_cell.length_a   1.000
_cell.length_b   1.000
_cell.length_c   1.000
_cell.angle_alpha   90.00
_cell.angle_beta   90.00
_cell.angle_gamma   90.00
#
_symmetry.space_group_name_H-M   'P 1'
#
loop_
_entity.id
_entity.type
_entity.pdbx_description
1 polymer ?
#
loop_
_entity_poly.entity_id
_entity_poly.type
_entity_poly.pdbx_seq_one_letter_code
_entity_poly.pdbx_strand_id
1 'polypeptide(L)'
;PEHVSLIPWKAFSLLFEDKDFAKYMCFQFILGIGNLMLSAPLILVLSDSFNLDVLEEILIVSTVPILMIPWSTPLWAKVLDKMHILTFRAIHSWFFVASSVCVALSISFAYVPGLWIGAVIRGIAFGGGVLAWNLGHQDYAPVEQSGRYMGLHVTLTGIRGLFAPALGVALYSYLVANGYQGGPIVFYIGALLSAVGGIGFFLLSKERKNIENAC
;
A
#
# COMPACT_ATOMS: atom_id res chain seq x y z
N PRO A 1 25.41 5.72 -24.73
CA PRO A 1 25.28 4.76 -23.62
C PRO A 1 26.04 5.28 -22.38
N GLU A 2 25.53 6.35 -21.78
CA GLU A 2 26.07 6.92 -20.55
C GLU A 2 24.88 7.40 -19.70
N HIS A 3 25.03 7.23 -18.37
CA HIS A 3 24.14 7.71 -17.31
C HIS A 3 23.01 6.79 -16.80
N VAL A 4 23.26 5.47 -16.68
CA VAL A 4 22.68 4.77 -15.52
C VAL A 4 23.52 5.20 -14.31
N SER A 5 23.23 6.36 -13.73
CA SER A 5 23.97 6.78 -12.53
C SER A 5 23.59 5.86 -11.39
N LEU A 6 24.49 4.93 -11.05
CA LEU A 6 24.42 3.98 -9.93
C LEU A 6 24.44 4.66 -8.55
N ILE A 7 24.26 5.98 -8.48
CA ILE A 7 24.37 6.78 -7.26
C ILE A 7 22.95 7.06 -6.75
N PRO A 8 22.49 6.41 -5.66
CA PRO A 8 21.12 6.55 -5.16
C PRO A 8 20.75 8.01 -4.86
N TRP A 9 21.72 8.80 -4.40
CA TRP A 9 21.56 10.22 -4.06
C TRP A 9 21.15 11.10 -5.26
N LYS A 10 21.56 10.76 -6.49
CA LYS A 10 21.10 11.48 -7.70
C LYS A 10 19.67 11.12 -8.12
N ALA A 11 19.14 10.01 -7.62
CA ALA A 11 17.74 9.66 -7.81
C ALA A 11 16.85 10.56 -6.93
N PHE A 12 17.30 10.96 -5.74
CA PHE A 12 16.55 11.86 -4.86
C PHE A 12 16.40 13.28 -5.42
N SER A 13 17.32 13.75 -6.26
CA SER A 13 17.15 15.06 -6.92
C SER A 13 15.91 15.09 -7.82
N LEU A 14 15.44 13.92 -8.28
CA LEU A 14 14.22 13.79 -9.07
C LEU A 14 12.96 14.25 -8.33
N LEU A 15 12.93 14.15 -6.99
CA LEU A 15 11.83 14.67 -6.17
C LEU A 15 11.73 16.20 -6.22
N PHE A 16 12.81 16.88 -6.60
CA PHE A 16 12.85 18.34 -6.75
C PHE A 16 12.71 18.77 -8.22
N GLU A 17 13.16 17.92 -9.15
CA GLU A 17 13.08 18.15 -10.60
C GLU A 17 11.66 17.95 -11.15
N ASP A 18 10.96 16.88 -10.74
CA ASP A 18 9.60 16.57 -11.14
C ASP A 18 8.66 16.59 -9.93
N LYS A 19 7.93 17.69 -9.79
CA LYS A 19 7.00 17.91 -8.67
C LYS A 19 5.77 17.01 -8.76
N ASP A 20 5.31 16.65 -9.96
CA ASP A 20 4.11 15.82 -10.10
C ASP A 20 4.42 14.36 -9.77
N PHE A 21 5.60 13.88 -10.18
CA PHE A 21 6.13 12.60 -9.73
C PHE A 21 6.39 12.60 -8.22
N ALA A 22 6.94 13.68 -7.65
CA ALA A 22 7.16 13.78 -6.20
C ALA A 22 5.85 13.71 -5.40
N LYS A 23 4.79 14.40 -5.84
CA LYS A 23 3.45 14.30 -5.25
C LYS A 23 2.92 12.87 -5.33
N TYR A 24 3.03 12.23 -6.50
CA TYR A 24 2.65 10.82 -6.68
C TYR A 24 3.38 9.91 -5.70
N MET A 25 4.71 10.08 -5.60
CA MET A 25 5.56 9.30 -4.71
C MET A 25 5.26 9.52 -3.23
N CYS A 26 4.90 10.75 -2.83
CA CYS A 26 4.49 11.05 -1.46
C CYS A 26 3.25 10.25 -1.04
N PHE A 27 2.17 10.29 -1.82
CA PHE A 27 0.96 9.53 -1.51
C PHE A 27 1.16 8.03 -1.62
N GLN A 28 1.99 7.60 -2.57
CA GLN A 28 2.43 6.21 -2.69
C GLN A 28 3.18 5.75 -1.44
N PHE A 29 4.02 6.62 -0.86
CA PHE A 29 4.78 6.36 0.36
C PHE A 29 3.85 6.20 1.55
N ILE A 30 2.93 7.15 1.75
CA ILE A 30 1.93 7.13 2.84
C ILE A 30 1.05 5.87 2.77
N LEU A 31 0.48 5.57 1.59
CA LEU A 31 -0.28 4.34 1.34
C LEU A 31 0.55 3.09 1.66
N GLY A 32 1.83 3.09 1.27
CA GLY A 32 2.75 1.99 1.53
C GLY A 32 3.04 1.79 3.02
N ILE A 33 3.27 2.86 3.78
CA ILE A 33 3.46 2.77 5.25
C ILE A 33 2.22 2.13 5.87
N GLY A 34 1.03 2.65 5.54
CA GLY A 34 -0.24 2.17 6.10
C GLY A 34 -0.48 0.67 5.90
N ASN A 35 0.08 0.08 4.84
CA ASN A 35 -0.05 -1.35 4.56
C ASN A 35 1.10 -2.21 5.10
N LEU A 36 2.34 -1.71 4.99
CA LEU A 36 3.53 -2.44 5.44
C LEU A 36 3.64 -2.48 6.96
N MET A 37 3.16 -1.45 7.65
CA MET A 37 3.17 -1.44 9.12
C MET A 37 2.24 -2.49 9.73
N LEU A 38 1.28 -3.02 8.96
CA LEU A 38 0.28 -3.97 9.47
C LEU A 38 0.73 -5.42 9.39
N SER A 39 1.81 -5.75 8.68
CA SER A 39 2.22 -7.15 8.48
C SER A 39 2.63 -7.83 9.78
N ALA A 40 3.55 -7.22 10.54
CA ALA A 40 4.02 -7.78 11.79
C ALA A 40 2.98 -7.72 12.93
N PRO A 41 2.25 -6.61 13.14
CA PRO A 41 1.17 -6.57 14.13
C PRO A 41 0.05 -7.57 13.85
N LEU A 42 -0.24 -7.92 12.59
CA LEU A 42 -1.23 -8.96 12.29
C LEU A 42 -0.84 -10.29 12.94
N ILE A 43 0.42 -10.70 12.77
CA ILE A 43 0.93 -11.97 13.30
C ILE A 43 0.85 -11.97 14.83
N LEU A 44 1.29 -10.88 15.47
CA LEU A 44 1.22 -10.74 16.94
C LEU A 44 -0.22 -10.84 17.45
N VAL A 45 -1.16 -10.12 16.81
CA VAL A 45 -2.56 -10.13 17.23
C VAL A 45 -3.20 -11.49 17.04
N LEU A 46 -2.92 -12.17 15.93
CA LEU A 46 -3.48 -13.51 15.70
C LEU A 46 -2.97 -14.48 16.77
N SER A 47 -1.66 -14.50 17.02
CA SER A 47 -1.05 -15.42 18.00
C SER A 47 -1.48 -15.12 19.45
N ASP A 48 -1.59 -13.84 19.83
CA ASP A 48 -1.90 -13.45 21.21
C ASP A 48 -3.40 -13.46 21.52
N SER A 49 -4.25 -13.17 20.54
CA SER A 49 -5.69 -12.91 20.76
C SER A 49 -6.62 -13.99 20.22
N PHE A 50 -6.16 -14.79 19.27
CA PHE A 50 -6.95 -15.86 18.68
C PHE A 50 -6.18 -17.17 18.85
N ASN A 51 -6.75 -18.17 19.54
CA ASN A 51 -6.16 -19.53 19.62
C ASN A 51 -6.30 -20.27 18.26
N LEU A 52 -5.87 -19.64 17.16
CA LEU A 52 -5.87 -20.23 15.83
C LEU A 52 -4.75 -21.26 15.73
N ASP A 53 -4.94 -22.24 14.86
CA ASP A 53 -3.83 -23.12 14.50
C ASP A 53 -2.79 -22.32 13.72
N VAL A 54 -1.51 -22.71 13.85
CA VAL A 54 -0.38 -22.08 13.13
C VAL A 54 -0.64 -22.08 11.62
N LEU A 55 -1.31 -23.13 11.12
CA LEU A 55 -1.72 -23.21 9.72
C LEU A 55 -2.71 -22.09 9.34
N GLU A 56 -3.72 -21.83 10.15
CA GLU A 56 -4.72 -20.78 9.88
C GLU A 56 -4.09 -19.39 9.88
N GLU A 57 -3.16 -19.12 10.80
CA GLU A 57 -2.40 -17.87 10.83
C GLU A 57 -1.60 -17.64 9.54
N ILE A 58 -0.84 -18.65 9.12
CA ILE A 58 -0.04 -18.60 7.88
C ILE A 58 -0.96 -18.34 6.67
N LEU A 59 -2.10 -19.02 6.61
CA LEU A 59 -3.07 -18.90 5.53
C LEU A 59 -3.66 -17.48 5.45
N ILE A 60 -4.10 -16.92 6.57
CA ILE A 60 -4.69 -15.58 6.65
C ILE A 60 -3.65 -14.50 6.34
N VAL A 61 -2.46 -14.60 6.91
CA VAL A 61 -1.43 -13.56 6.80
C VAL A 61 -0.82 -13.51 5.41
N SER A 62 -0.59 -14.66 4.78
CA SER A 62 0.28 -14.75 3.60
C SER A 62 -0.31 -15.56 2.45
N THR A 63 -0.74 -16.80 2.67
CA THR A 63 -1.09 -17.71 1.58
C THR A 63 -2.31 -17.25 0.80
N VAL A 64 -3.40 -16.91 1.49
CA VAL A 64 -4.63 -16.42 0.84
C VAL A 64 -4.36 -15.12 0.08
N PRO A 65 -3.74 -14.08 0.67
CA PRO A 65 -3.40 -12.87 -0.08
C PRO A 65 -2.55 -13.14 -1.32
N ILE A 66 -1.53 -14.00 -1.23
CA ILE A 66 -0.64 -14.34 -2.36
C ILE A 66 -1.41 -15.07 -3.46
N LEU A 67 -2.23 -16.06 -3.10
CA LEU A 67 -3.03 -16.81 -4.07
C LEU A 67 -4.05 -15.91 -4.78
N MET A 68 -4.56 -14.88 -4.13
CA MET A 68 -5.50 -13.93 -4.74
C MET A 68 -4.86 -12.97 -5.74
N ILE A 69 -3.53 -12.79 -5.75
CA ILE A 69 -2.83 -11.91 -6.70
C ILE A 69 -3.08 -12.34 -8.16
N PRO A 70 -2.78 -13.58 -8.60
CA PRO A 70 -2.99 -13.97 -10.00
C PRO A 70 -4.46 -13.94 -10.43
N TRP A 71 -5.40 -14.15 -9.50
CA TRP A 71 -6.83 -14.07 -9.80
C TRP A 71 -7.34 -12.64 -9.97
N SER A 72 -6.83 -11.72 -9.16
CA SER A 72 -7.26 -10.31 -9.18
C SER A 72 -6.51 -9.46 -10.20
N THR A 73 -5.26 -9.80 -10.53
CA THR A 73 -4.43 -9.04 -11.48
C THR A 73 -5.11 -8.84 -12.85
N PRO A 74 -5.67 -9.87 -13.52
CA PRO A 74 -6.35 -9.68 -14.81
C PRO A 74 -7.59 -8.77 -14.72
N LEU A 75 -8.30 -8.80 -13.59
CA LEU A 75 -9.45 -7.91 -13.36
C LEU A 75 -8.99 -6.47 -13.24
N TRP A 76 -7.93 -6.23 -12.48
CA TRP A 76 -7.34 -4.90 -12.32
C TRP A 76 -6.70 -4.38 -13.60
N ALA A 77 -6.08 -5.23 -14.41
CA ALA A 77 -5.54 -4.86 -15.71
C ALA A 77 -6.63 -4.27 -16.63
N LYS A 78 -7.77 -4.96 -16.75
CA LYS A 78 -8.93 -4.47 -17.51
C LYS A 78 -9.48 -3.13 -17.03
N VAL A 79 -9.33 -2.83 -15.74
CA VAL A 79 -9.73 -1.54 -15.15
C VAL A 79 -8.69 -0.48 -15.49
N LEU A 80 -7.40 -0.78 -15.31
CA LEU A 80 -6.28 0.12 -15.59
C LEU A 80 -6.20 0.50 -17.07
N ASP A 81 -6.47 -0.42 -18.00
CA ASP A 81 -6.45 -0.17 -19.44
C ASP A 81 -7.41 0.96 -19.89
N LYS A 82 -8.41 1.29 -19.06
CA LYS A 82 -9.44 2.29 -19.36
C LYS A 82 -9.22 3.62 -18.66
N MET A 83 -8.17 3.77 -17.87
CA MET A 83 -7.97 4.98 -17.05
C MET A 83 -6.51 5.27 -16.72
N HIS A 84 -6.21 6.54 -16.49
CA HIS A 84 -4.90 6.97 -16.00
C HIS A 84 -4.56 6.36 -14.63
N ILE A 85 -3.27 6.12 -14.35
CA ILE A 85 -2.81 5.48 -13.10
C ILE A 85 -3.32 6.19 -11.83
N LEU A 86 -3.40 7.51 -11.84
CA LEU A 86 -3.91 8.29 -10.71
C LEU A 86 -5.35 7.93 -10.36
N THR A 87 -6.20 7.77 -11.37
CA THR A 87 -7.61 7.39 -11.19
C THR A 87 -7.70 5.94 -10.70
N PHE A 88 -6.88 5.07 -11.28
CA PHE A 88 -6.78 3.68 -10.84
C PHE A 88 -6.39 3.61 -9.36
N ARG A 89 -5.33 4.30 -8.95
CA ARG A 89 -4.83 4.35 -7.57
C ARG A 89 -5.86 4.92 -6.59
N ALA A 90 -6.60 5.94 -7.00
CA ALA A 90 -7.67 6.52 -6.20
C ALA A 90 -8.78 5.51 -5.88
N ILE A 91 -9.14 4.63 -6.83
CA ILE A 91 -10.13 3.56 -6.61
C ILE A 91 -9.52 2.39 -5.85
N HIS A 92 -8.35 1.96 -6.30
CA HIS A 92 -7.64 0.77 -5.81
C HIS A 92 -7.27 0.87 -4.33
N SER A 93 -6.80 2.03 -3.87
CA SER A 93 -6.42 2.26 -2.47
C SER A 93 -7.53 1.96 -1.46
N TRP A 94 -8.80 2.11 -1.84
CA TRP A 94 -9.93 1.78 -0.96
C TRP A 94 -10.06 0.29 -0.65
N PHE A 95 -9.50 -0.61 -1.47
CA PHE A 95 -9.44 -2.03 -1.13
C PHE A 95 -8.47 -2.29 0.04
N PHE A 96 -7.36 -1.56 0.13
CA PHE A 96 -6.48 -1.63 1.30
C PHE A 96 -7.14 -1.06 2.55
N VAL A 97 -7.88 0.04 2.41
CA VAL A 97 -8.67 0.62 3.51
C VAL A 97 -9.73 -0.39 3.98
N ALA A 98 -10.52 -0.93 3.06
CA ALA A 98 -11.58 -1.89 3.36
C ALA A 98 -11.04 -3.16 4.03
N SER A 99 -9.92 -3.69 3.53
CA SER A 99 -9.24 -4.83 4.17
C SER A 99 -8.80 -4.49 5.59
N SER A 100 -8.13 -3.36 5.79
CA SER A 100 -7.62 -2.94 7.11
C SER A 100 -8.75 -2.71 8.12
N VAL A 101 -9.84 -2.05 7.70
CA VAL A 101 -11.05 -1.85 8.53
C VAL A 101 -11.73 -3.17 8.84
N CYS A 102 -11.86 -4.07 7.85
CA CYS A 102 -12.45 -5.40 8.04
C CYS A 102 -11.67 -6.20 9.09
N VAL A 103 -10.34 -6.20 9.00
CA VAL A 103 -9.47 -6.86 9.99
C VAL A 103 -9.58 -6.18 11.36
N ALA A 104 -9.56 -4.84 11.43
CA ALA A 104 -9.74 -4.11 12.69
C ALA A 104 -11.05 -4.47 13.41
N LEU A 105 -12.16 -4.50 12.67
CA LEU A 105 -13.47 -4.90 13.19
C LEU A 105 -13.46 -6.37 13.62
N SER A 106 -12.86 -7.25 12.82
CA SER A 106 -12.75 -8.68 13.13
C SER A 106 -11.99 -8.92 14.44
N ILE A 107 -10.90 -8.19 14.66
CA ILE A 107 -10.15 -8.23 15.92
C ILE A 107 -11.01 -7.69 17.07
N SER A 108 -11.68 -6.55 16.86
CA SER A 108 -12.51 -5.90 17.90
C SER A 108 -13.65 -6.77 18.40
N PHE A 109 -14.27 -7.55 17.51
CA PHE A 109 -15.40 -8.43 17.83
C PHE A 109 -15.01 -9.90 17.97
N ALA A 110 -13.71 -10.24 17.97
CA ALA A 110 -13.21 -11.61 17.96
C ALA A 110 -13.85 -12.50 16.86
N TYR A 111 -14.09 -11.93 15.68
CA TYR A 111 -14.80 -12.57 14.57
C TYR A 111 -13.84 -13.18 13.55
N VAL A 112 -13.49 -14.46 13.74
CA VAL A 112 -12.53 -15.19 12.89
C VAL A 112 -12.89 -15.20 11.40
N PRO A 113 -14.14 -15.48 10.96
CA PRO A 113 -14.45 -15.46 9.53
C PRO A 113 -14.20 -14.10 8.85
N GLY A 114 -14.28 -13.01 9.61
CA GLY A 114 -13.94 -11.68 9.11
C GLY A 114 -12.46 -11.49 8.80
N LEU A 115 -11.55 -12.21 9.49
CA LEU A 115 -10.12 -12.20 9.18
C LEU A 115 -9.84 -12.83 7.81
N TRP A 116 -10.54 -13.92 7.48
CA TRP A 116 -10.47 -14.55 6.16
C TRP A 116 -10.99 -13.63 5.05
N ILE A 117 -12.12 -12.97 5.28
CA ILE A 117 -12.66 -11.96 4.35
C ILE A 117 -11.64 -10.83 4.16
N GLY A 118 -11.07 -10.33 5.25
CA GLY A 118 -10.03 -9.31 5.23
C GLY A 118 -8.80 -9.72 4.42
N ALA A 119 -8.35 -10.98 4.55
CA ALA A 119 -7.24 -11.55 3.79
C ALA A 119 -7.53 -11.64 2.28
N VAL A 120 -8.74 -12.07 1.90
CA VAL A 120 -9.18 -12.09 0.49
C VAL A 120 -9.19 -10.69 -0.10
N ILE A 121 -9.80 -9.72 0.59
CA ILE A 121 -9.82 -8.31 0.15
C ILE A 121 -8.39 -7.77 0.03
N ARG A 122 -7.50 -8.11 0.98
CA ARG A 122 -6.08 -7.73 0.93
C ARG A 122 -5.38 -8.28 -0.29
N GLY A 123 -5.64 -9.55 -0.64
CA GLY A 123 -5.09 -10.18 -1.82
C GLY A 123 -5.56 -9.53 -3.13
N ILE A 124 -6.85 -9.18 -3.20
CA ILE A 124 -7.40 -8.38 -4.31
C ILE A 124 -6.68 -7.03 -4.39
N ALA A 125 -6.44 -6.37 -3.26
CA ALA A 125 -5.67 -5.13 -3.21
C ALA A 125 -4.22 -5.33 -3.66
N PHE A 126 -3.56 -6.43 -3.30
CA PHE A 126 -2.20 -6.69 -3.77
C PHE A 126 -2.11 -6.89 -5.28
N GLY A 127 -3.06 -7.58 -5.92
CA GLY A 127 -3.07 -7.75 -7.37
C GLY A 127 -3.07 -6.42 -8.13
N GLY A 128 -3.95 -5.49 -7.74
CA GLY A 128 -3.94 -4.14 -8.33
C GLY A 128 -2.70 -3.33 -7.95
N GLY A 129 -2.15 -3.58 -6.75
CA GLY A 129 -0.96 -2.92 -6.25
C GLY A 129 0.29 -3.24 -7.07
N VAL A 130 0.43 -4.50 -7.49
CA VAL A 130 1.52 -4.98 -8.35
C VAL A 130 1.48 -4.30 -9.71
N LEU A 131 0.30 -4.16 -10.33
CA LEU A 131 0.17 -3.43 -11.60
C LEU A 131 0.56 -1.97 -11.44
N ALA A 132 0.00 -1.30 -10.44
CA ALA A 132 0.29 0.11 -10.21
C ALA A 132 1.74 0.39 -9.79
N TRP A 133 2.44 -0.61 -9.22
CA TRP A 133 3.86 -0.52 -8.90
C TRP A 133 4.73 -0.61 -10.16
N ASN A 134 4.41 -1.55 -11.07
CA ASN A 134 5.16 -1.75 -12.31
C ASN A 134 4.91 -0.65 -13.34
N LEU A 135 3.69 -0.10 -13.41
CA LEU A 135 3.31 0.86 -14.45
C LEU A 135 3.30 2.31 -13.97
N GLY A 136 3.16 2.55 -12.66
CA GLY A 136 2.87 3.91 -12.18
C GLY A 136 3.98 4.93 -12.32
N HIS A 137 5.24 4.50 -12.44
CA HIS A 137 6.36 5.40 -12.74
C HIS A 137 6.49 5.68 -14.25
N GLN A 138 5.95 4.81 -15.11
CA GLN A 138 6.07 4.92 -16.55
C GLN A 138 5.25 6.09 -17.10
N ASP A 139 4.13 6.43 -16.46
CA ASP A 139 3.29 7.58 -16.84
C ASP A 139 3.99 8.94 -16.64
N TYR A 140 5.08 8.99 -15.86
CA TYR A 140 5.85 10.22 -15.58
C TYR A 140 7.21 10.23 -16.26
N ALA A 141 7.83 9.06 -16.42
CA ALA A 141 9.21 8.98 -16.89
C ALA A 141 9.31 9.19 -18.41
N PRO A 142 10.17 10.12 -18.88
CA PRO A 142 10.67 10.07 -20.26
C PRO A 142 11.30 8.70 -20.54
N VAL A 143 11.16 8.19 -21.77
CA VAL A 143 11.58 6.83 -22.15
C VAL A 143 13.04 6.56 -21.76
N GLU A 144 13.90 7.56 -21.95
CA GLU A 144 15.34 7.51 -21.68
C GLU A 144 15.68 7.54 -20.19
N GLN A 145 14.76 8.00 -19.34
CA GLN A 145 14.95 8.15 -17.88
C GLN A 145 14.12 7.18 -17.05
N SER A 146 13.38 6.26 -17.66
CA SER A 146 12.56 5.22 -16.99
C SER A 146 13.29 4.51 -15.85
N GLY A 147 14.55 4.12 -16.07
CA GLY A 147 15.40 3.51 -15.05
C GLY A 147 15.68 4.40 -13.82
N ARG A 148 15.80 5.72 -14.01
CA ARG A 148 16.03 6.68 -12.91
C ARG A 148 14.78 6.84 -12.04
N TYR A 149 13.61 6.94 -12.65
CA TYR A 149 12.31 7.01 -11.95
C TYR A 149 12.04 5.71 -11.18
N MET A 150 12.26 4.56 -11.82
CA MET A 150 12.11 3.26 -11.16
C MET A 150 13.11 3.09 -10.01
N GLY A 151 14.38 3.50 -10.19
CA GLY A 151 15.40 3.45 -9.15
C GLY A 151 15.01 4.24 -7.90
N LEU A 152 14.48 5.46 -8.06
CA LEU A 152 13.96 6.23 -6.93
C LEU A 152 12.76 5.53 -6.28
N HIS A 153 11.83 5.01 -7.09
CA HIS A 153 10.65 4.32 -6.59
C HIS A 153 10.98 3.08 -5.75
N VAL A 154 11.91 2.26 -6.23
CA VAL A 154 12.41 1.08 -5.52
C VAL A 154 13.16 1.49 -4.25
N THR A 155 13.99 2.53 -4.31
CA THR A 155 14.74 3.04 -3.14
C THR A 155 13.79 3.49 -2.04
N LEU A 156 12.79 4.32 -2.37
CA LEU A 156 11.76 4.75 -1.42
C LEU A 156 10.95 3.57 -0.89
N THR A 157 10.72 2.54 -1.72
CA THR A 157 10.08 1.30 -1.30
C THR A 157 10.93 0.53 -0.28
N GLY A 158 12.25 0.45 -0.48
CA GLY A 158 13.18 -0.16 0.46
C GLY A 158 13.21 0.58 1.81
N ILE A 159 13.27 1.91 1.78
CA ILE A 159 13.28 2.74 3.00
C ILE A 159 12.03 2.48 3.85
N ARG A 160 10.83 2.51 3.25
CA ARG A 160 9.60 2.19 4.00
C ARG A 160 9.53 0.71 4.41
N GLY A 161 10.08 -0.21 3.62
CA GLY A 161 10.13 -1.64 3.96
C GLY A 161 10.98 -1.92 5.20
N LEU A 162 12.03 -1.14 5.42
CA LEU A 162 12.87 -1.22 6.61
C LEU A 162 12.18 -0.64 7.85
N PHE A 163 11.53 0.51 7.71
CA PHE A 163 10.99 1.28 8.85
C PHE A 163 9.55 0.93 9.22
N ALA A 164 8.65 0.76 8.24
CA ALA A 164 7.21 0.67 8.50
C ALA A 164 6.81 -0.54 9.37
N PRO A 165 7.38 -1.75 9.18
CA PRO A 165 7.07 -2.88 10.07
C PRO A 165 7.49 -2.62 11.51
N ALA A 166 8.68 -2.04 11.72
CA ALA A 166 9.18 -1.67 13.05
C ALA A 166 8.29 -0.60 13.70
N LEU A 167 7.84 0.40 12.92
CA LEU A 167 6.86 1.38 13.38
C LEU A 167 5.55 0.73 13.83
N GLY A 168 5.04 -0.24 13.05
CA GLY A 168 3.82 -0.97 13.36
C GLY A 168 3.91 -1.73 14.67
N VAL A 169 5.01 -2.47 14.88
CA VAL A 169 5.26 -3.19 16.14
C VAL A 169 5.44 -2.22 17.31
N ALA A 170 6.23 -1.16 17.14
CA ALA A 170 6.45 -0.17 18.19
C ALA A 170 5.14 0.49 18.63
N LEU A 171 4.27 0.83 17.68
CA LEU A 171 2.94 1.38 17.94
C LEU A 171 2.05 0.36 18.65
N TYR A 172 2.01 -0.88 18.18
CA TYR A 172 1.28 -1.97 18.83
C TYR A 172 1.72 -2.16 20.29
N SER A 173 3.02 -2.34 20.52
CA SER A 173 3.58 -2.55 21.86
C SER A 173 3.34 -1.36 22.77
N TYR A 174 3.47 -0.12 22.26
CA TYR A 174 3.16 1.08 23.03
C TYR A 174 1.69 1.12 23.47
N LEU A 175 0.76 0.79 22.58
CA LEU A 175 -0.67 0.78 22.91
C LEU A 175 -1.01 -0.28 23.96
N VAL A 176 -0.48 -1.50 23.80
CA VAL A 176 -0.66 -2.59 24.77
C VAL A 176 -0.07 -2.24 26.13
N ALA A 177 1.14 -1.66 26.18
CA ALA A 177 1.79 -1.25 27.42
C ALA A 177 1.00 -0.17 28.20
N ASN A 178 0.20 0.63 27.50
CA ASN A 178 -0.68 1.64 28.10
C ASN A 178 -2.12 1.12 28.35
N GLY A 179 -2.37 -0.18 28.20
CA GLY A 179 -3.65 -0.81 28.49
C GLY A 179 -4.73 -0.65 27.40
N TYR A 180 -4.37 -0.19 26.20
CA TYR A 180 -5.30 -0.09 25.07
C TYR A 180 -5.36 -1.39 24.27
N GLN A 181 -6.45 -1.57 23.50
CA GLN A 181 -6.56 -2.64 22.51
C GLN A 181 -5.66 -2.33 21.30
N GLY A 182 -4.36 -2.65 21.42
CA GLY A 182 -3.36 -2.32 20.40
C GLY A 182 -3.65 -2.91 19.02
N GLY A 183 -4.26 -4.10 18.96
CA GLY A 183 -4.59 -4.77 17.70
C GLY A 183 -5.50 -3.92 16.80
N PRO A 184 -6.78 -3.71 17.15
CA PRO A 184 -7.70 -2.94 16.33
C PRO A 184 -7.19 -1.52 16.00
N ILE A 185 -6.60 -0.83 16.98
CA ILE A 185 -6.16 0.56 16.83
C ILE A 185 -5.06 0.68 15.75
N VAL A 186 -4.08 -0.23 15.73
CA VAL A 186 -3.02 -0.22 14.72
C VAL A 186 -3.60 -0.40 13.32
N PHE A 187 -4.61 -1.28 13.16
CA PHE A 187 -5.28 -1.48 11.87
C PHE A 187 -6.13 -0.28 11.45
N TYR A 188 -6.80 0.41 12.38
CA TYR A 188 -7.49 1.66 12.06
C TYR A 188 -6.52 2.77 11.64
N ILE A 189 -5.33 2.85 12.26
CA ILE A 189 -4.29 3.80 11.86
C ILE A 189 -3.75 3.46 10.48
N GLY A 190 -3.48 2.18 10.18
CA GLY A 190 -3.08 1.74 8.84
C GLY A 190 -4.15 2.02 7.78
N ALA A 191 -5.43 1.85 8.12
CA ALA A 191 -6.57 2.20 7.28
C ALA A 191 -6.63 3.71 7.02
N LEU A 192 -6.42 4.55 8.04
CA LEU A 192 -6.40 6.01 7.92
C LEU A 192 -5.26 6.47 7.00
N LEU A 193 -4.04 5.95 7.19
CA LEU A 193 -2.91 6.26 6.32
C LEU A 193 -3.19 5.83 4.87
N SER A 194 -3.78 4.65 4.68
CA SER A 194 -4.18 4.18 3.35
C SER A 194 -5.25 5.08 2.72
N ALA A 195 -6.21 5.55 3.51
CA ALA A 195 -7.25 6.48 3.06
C ALA A 195 -6.67 7.85 2.69
N VAL A 196 -5.73 8.38 3.48
CA VAL A 196 -5.00 9.63 3.17
C VAL A 196 -4.26 9.50 1.83
N GLY A 197 -3.58 8.38 1.60
CA GLY A 197 -2.94 8.10 0.31
C GLY A 197 -3.94 8.04 -0.84
N GLY A 198 -5.07 7.36 -0.64
CA GLY A 198 -6.15 7.24 -1.64
C GLY A 198 -6.81 8.57 -1.98
N ILE A 199 -7.12 9.38 -0.97
CA ILE A 199 -7.64 10.74 -1.13
C ILE A 199 -6.62 11.61 -1.88
N GLY A 200 -5.33 11.49 -1.56
CA GLY A 200 -4.25 12.16 -2.28
C GLY A 200 -4.26 11.85 -3.77
N PHE A 201 -4.36 10.57 -4.15
CA PHE A 201 -4.47 10.16 -5.55
C PHE A 201 -5.75 10.68 -6.22
N PHE A 202 -6.87 10.71 -5.51
CA PHE A 202 -8.11 11.29 -6.01
C PHE A 202 -7.96 12.78 -6.31
N LEU A 203 -7.34 13.55 -5.40
CA LEU A 203 -7.09 14.98 -5.58
C LEU A 203 -6.18 15.24 -6.79
N LEU A 204 -5.09 14.46 -6.94
CA LEU A 204 -4.20 14.56 -8.10
C LEU A 204 -4.91 14.19 -9.42
N SER A 205 -5.75 13.15 -9.41
CA SER A 205 -6.56 12.77 -10.58
C SER A 205 -7.52 13.89 -10.98
N LYS A 206 -8.14 14.56 -10.00
CA LYS A 206 -9.04 15.70 -10.23
C LYS A 206 -8.29 16.92 -10.78
N GLU A 207 -7.13 17.25 -10.21
CA GLU A 207 -6.27 18.35 -10.69
C GLU A 207 -5.89 18.14 -12.16
N ARG A 208 -5.42 16.94 -12.51
CA ARG A 208 -5.07 16.58 -13.90
C ARG A 208 -6.24 16.76 -14.87
N LYS A 209 -7.42 16.23 -14.53
CA LYS A 209 -8.62 16.35 -15.39
C LYS A 209 -9.08 17.80 -15.57
N ASN A 210 -8.95 18.62 -14.54
CA ASN A 210 -9.30 20.03 -14.62
C ASN A 210 -8.38 20.79 -15.57
N ILE A 211 -7.08 20.48 -15.57
CA ILE A 211 -6.12 21.06 -16.51
C ILE A 211 -6.43 20.62 -17.94
N GLU A 212 -6.73 19.33 -18.16
CA GLU A 212 -7.11 18.80 -19.48
C GLU A 212 -8.38 19.45 -20.05
N ASN A 213 -9.38 19.75 -19.21
CA ASN A 213 -10.63 20.39 -19.63
C ASN A 213 -10.52 21.91 -19.85
N ALA A 214 -9.44 22.54 -19.36
CA ALA A 214 -9.22 23.98 -19.48
C ALA A 214 -8.38 24.37 -20.71
N CYS A 215 -7.71 23.40 -21.34
CA CYS A 215 -6.97 23.53 -22.60
C CYS A 215 -7.87 23.20 -23.80
#